data_AF-A0A0B6YFC3-F1
#
_entry.id   AF-A0A0B6YFC3-F1
#
_cell.length_a   1.000
_cell.length_b   1.000
_cell.length_c   1.000
_cell.angle_alpha   90.00
_cell.angle_beta   90.00
_cell.angle_gamma   90.00
#
_symmetry.space_group_name_H-M   'P 1'
#
loop_
_entity.id
_entity.type
_entity.pdbx_description
1 polymer ?
#
loop_
_entity_poly.entity_id
_entity_poly.type
_entity_poly.pdbx_seq_one_letter_code
_entity_poly.pdbx_strand_id
1 'polypeptide(L)'
;CNKNPSHENFIPYTEFTQDHLFPYCKSVDIYNIIQTEAALTVRVSVRYTSVDRPIDYPFSHFRGSRGLRTGTGWVRWARDKFTENDNKTCPCYDCSVSLFPKKEWGRVYVRTAQHIVFDSSEARCTQCTLFYDRPGCIVVCPILQGVA
;
A
#
# COMPACT_ATOMS: atom_id res chain seq x y z
N CYS A 1 -9.19 -3.05 -19.78
CA CYS A 1 -8.82 -3.18 -18.34
C CYS A 1 -9.93 -3.92 -17.61
N ASN A 2 -9.64 -4.87 -16.71
CA ASN A 2 -10.70 -5.63 -16.00
C ASN A 2 -11.65 -4.76 -15.16
N LYS A 3 -11.21 -3.55 -14.76
CA LYS A 3 -12.04 -2.60 -14.01
C LYS A 3 -12.97 -1.75 -14.88
N ASN A 4 -12.58 -1.51 -16.13
CA ASN A 4 -13.34 -0.69 -17.06
C ASN A 4 -13.17 -1.25 -18.48
N PRO A 5 -14.21 -1.86 -19.05
CA PRO A 5 -14.18 -2.39 -20.41
C PRO A 5 -13.77 -1.35 -21.47
N SER A 6 -14.07 -0.07 -21.26
CA SER A 6 -13.72 0.99 -22.22
C SER A 6 -12.21 1.31 -22.28
N HIS A 7 -11.40 0.75 -21.38
CA HIS A 7 -9.95 0.89 -21.41
C HIS A 7 -9.34 -0.22 -22.28
N GLU A 8 -9.59 -0.15 -23.59
CA GLU A 8 -9.18 -1.16 -24.57
C GLU A 8 -7.66 -1.26 -24.70
N ASN A 9 -6.96 -0.12 -24.66
CA ASN A 9 -5.50 -0.03 -24.79
C ASN A 9 -4.78 0.05 -23.44
N PHE A 10 -5.32 -0.60 -22.40
CA PHE A 10 -4.68 -0.63 -21.09
C PHE A 10 -3.42 -1.48 -21.13
N ILE A 11 -2.28 -0.88 -20.79
CA ILE A 11 -0.99 -1.57 -20.70
C ILE A 11 -0.74 -1.92 -19.23
N PRO A 12 -0.65 -3.22 -18.87
CA PRO A 12 -0.22 -3.62 -17.54
C PRO A 12 1.16 -3.06 -17.21
N TYR A 13 1.39 -2.69 -15.95
CA TYR A 13 2.69 -2.15 -15.51
C TYR A 13 3.87 -3.07 -15.88
N THR A 14 3.70 -4.38 -15.74
CA THR A 14 4.71 -5.40 -16.08
C THR A 14 5.07 -5.44 -17.56
N GLU A 15 4.22 -4.88 -18.43
CA GLU A 15 4.41 -4.80 -19.88
C GLU A 15 4.77 -3.37 -20.33
N PHE A 16 4.79 -2.39 -19.43
CA PHE A 16 5.06 -1.01 -19.77
C PHE A 16 6.55 -0.78 -20.07
N THR A 17 6.88 -0.38 -21.30
CA THR A 17 8.24 -0.02 -21.75
C THR A 17 8.32 1.46 -22.13
N GLN A 18 9.54 1.97 -22.34
CA GLN A 18 9.75 3.35 -22.81
C GLN A 18 9.08 3.61 -24.17
N ASP A 19 8.85 2.58 -24.98
CA ASP A 19 8.18 2.72 -26.29
C ASP A 19 6.70 3.10 -26.20
N HIS A 20 6.08 2.86 -25.04
CA HIS A 20 4.71 3.26 -24.76
C HIS A 20 4.58 4.73 -24.33
N LEU A 21 5.69 5.45 -24.13
CA LEU A 21 5.66 6.88 -23.84
C LEU A 21 5.34 7.68 -25.11
N PHE A 22 4.58 8.78 -24.92
CA PHE A 22 4.35 9.72 -26.00
C PHE A 22 5.66 10.35 -26.49
N PRO A 23 5.77 10.68 -27.79
CA PRO A 23 7.02 11.21 -28.36
C PRO A 23 7.60 12.41 -27.60
N TYR A 24 6.75 13.30 -27.09
CA TYR A 24 7.19 14.51 -26.36
C TYR A 24 7.69 14.23 -24.94
N CYS A 25 7.46 13.03 -24.38
CA CYS A 25 7.91 12.63 -23.06
C CYS A 25 8.73 11.33 -23.08
N LYS A 26 9.27 10.93 -24.24
CA LYS A 26 10.02 9.69 -24.45
C LYS A 26 11.45 9.74 -23.88
N SER A 27 11.60 10.28 -22.68
CA SER A 27 12.85 10.33 -21.93
C SER A 27 13.02 9.07 -21.06
N VAL A 28 14.25 8.59 -20.96
CA VAL A 28 14.63 7.52 -20.03
C VAL A 28 14.32 7.90 -18.57
N ASP A 29 14.42 9.19 -18.23
CA ASP A 29 14.14 9.67 -16.88
C ASP A 29 12.65 9.57 -16.55
N ILE A 30 11.77 9.92 -17.49
CA ILE A 30 10.32 9.78 -17.33
C ILE A 30 9.94 8.32 -17.18
N TYR A 31 10.51 7.44 -18.01
CA TYR A 31 10.33 6.00 -17.87
C TYR A 31 10.74 5.51 -16.48
N ASN A 32 11.93 5.90 -16.02
CA ASN A 32 12.45 5.50 -14.71
C ASN A 32 11.61 6.03 -13.54
N ILE A 33 11.09 7.25 -13.64
CA ILE A 33 10.17 7.81 -12.63
C ILE A 33 8.89 6.97 -12.58
N ILE A 34 8.28 6.65 -13.72
CA ILE A 34 7.06 5.82 -13.77
C ILE A 34 7.32 4.43 -13.17
N GLN A 35 8.44 3.80 -13.53
CA GLN A 35 8.84 2.50 -12.99
C GLN A 35 9.04 2.57 -11.47
N THR A 36 9.64 3.64 -10.97
CA THR A 36 9.86 3.86 -9.54
C THR A 36 8.54 4.06 -8.80
N GLU A 37 7.66 4.93 -9.29
CA GLU A 37 6.34 5.18 -8.70
C GLU A 37 5.47 3.91 -8.67
N ALA A 38 5.51 3.11 -9.74
CA ALA A 38 4.84 1.82 -9.78
C ALA A 38 5.41 0.85 -8.73
N ALA A 39 6.73 0.76 -8.58
CA ALA A 39 7.36 -0.08 -7.56
C ALA A 39 7.06 0.39 -6.11
N LEU A 40 6.82 1.69 -5.91
CA LEU A 40 6.42 2.26 -4.62
C LEU A 40 4.92 2.16 -4.36
N THR A 41 4.12 1.77 -5.35
CA THR A 41 2.67 1.59 -5.21
C THR A 41 2.37 0.37 -4.35
N VAL A 42 1.43 0.54 -3.42
CA VAL A 42 0.99 -0.53 -2.52
C VAL A 42 -0.50 -0.77 -2.65
N ARG A 43 -0.90 -2.03 -2.50
CA ARG A 43 -2.30 -2.41 -2.34
C ARG A 43 -2.67 -2.26 -0.87
N VAL A 44 -3.69 -1.45 -0.60
CA VAL A 44 -4.23 -1.24 0.74
C VAL A 44 -5.45 -2.14 0.91
N SER A 45 -5.46 -2.99 1.93
CA SER A 45 -6.57 -3.89 2.25
C SER A 45 -7.13 -3.54 3.62
N VAL A 46 -8.34 -2.99 3.66
CA VAL A 46 -9.01 -2.50 4.88
C VAL A 46 -10.09 -3.48 5.27
N ARG A 47 -10.07 -3.98 6.52
CA ARG A 47 -11.02 -4.99 7.01
C ARG A 47 -12.06 -4.46 7.99
N TYR A 48 -12.09 -3.16 8.22
CA TYR A 48 -13.04 -2.51 9.12
C TYR A 48 -13.50 -1.19 8.52
N THR A 49 -14.77 -0.86 8.71
CA THR A 49 -15.32 0.44 8.35
C THR A 49 -15.72 1.15 9.64
N SER A 50 -15.14 2.33 9.88
CA SER A 50 -15.38 3.09 11.10
C SER A 50 -16.84 3.42 11.27
N VAL A 51 -17.32 3.38 12.51
CA VAL A 51 -18.66 3.87 12.88
C VAL A 51 -18.79 5.38 12.71
N ASP A 52 -17.66 6.09 12.73
CA ASP A 52 -17.60 7.56 12.71
C ASP A 52 -17.52 8.14 11.29
N ARG A 53 -17.55 7.30 10.23
CA ARG A 53 -17.62 7.81 8.85
C ARG A 53 -18.82 8.75 8.70
N PRO A 54 -18.75 9.90 8.00
CA PRO A 54 -19.92 10.78 7.77
C PRO A 54 -21.01 10.14 6.91
N ILE A 55 -22.27 10.60 7.02
CA ILE A 55 -23.44 9.95 6.39
C ILE A 55 -23.32 9.91 4.87
N ASP A 56 -22.83 10.99 4.28
CA ASP A 56 -22.70 11.13 2.83
C ASP A 56 -21.29 10.79 2.32
N TYR A 57 -20.50 10.06 3.12
CA TYR A 57 -19.14 9.68 2.77
C TYR A 57 -19.08 8.28 2.14
N PRO A 58 -18.12 7.98 1.25
CA PRO A 58 -17.95 6.63 0.72
C PRO A 58 -17.93 5.57 1.83
N PHE A 59 -18.62 4.46 1.62
CA PHE A 59 -18.76 3.34 2.56
C PHE A 59 -19.48 3.67 3.89
N SER A 60 -20.16 4.82 4.02
CA SER A 60 -20.92 5.17 5.23
C SER A 60 -22.00 4.14 5.60
N HIS A 61 -22.64 3.51 4.62
CA HIS A 61 -23.61 2.44 4.82
C HIS A 61 -23.00 1.13 5.35
N PHE A 62 -21.67 1.02 5.40
CA PHE A 62 -20.93 -0.13 5.93
C PHE A 62 -20.34 0.13 7.32
N ARG A 63 -20.64 1.24 7.98
CA ARG A 63 -20.16 1.55 9.35
C ARG A 63 -20.26 0.36 10.30
N GLY A 64 -19.20 0.13 11.08
CA GLY A 64 -19.10 -0.96 12.04
C GLY A 64 -18.88 -2.36 11.43
N SER A 65 -19.00 -2.51 10.11
CA SER A 65 -18.85 -3.80 9.44
C SER A 65 -17.37 -4.21 9.25
N ARG A 66 -17.17 -5.51 9.01
CA ARG A 66 -15.85 -6.11 8.73
C ARG A 66 -15.67 -6.54 7.26
N GLY A 67 -16.35 -5.87 6.34
CA GLY A 67 -16.19 -6.13 4.90
C GLY A 67 -14.77 -5.79 4.41
N LEU A 68 -14.19 -6.66 3.59
CA LEU A 68 -12.90 -6.39 2.95
C LEU A 68 -13.09 -5.33 1.85
N ARG A 69 -12.36 -4.22 1.97
CA ARG A 69 -12.25 -3.19 0.96
C ARG A 69 -10.80 -3.08 0.51
N THR A 70 -10.58 -2.80 -0.77
CA THR A 70 -9.24 -2.60 -1.31
C THR A 70 -9.10 -1.23 -1.95
N GLY A 71 -7.89 -0.69 -1.92
CA GLY A 71 -7.50 0.54 -2.55
C GLY A 71 -6.01 0.54 -2.88
N THR A 72 -5.50 1.68 -3.29
CA THR A 72 -4.08 1.88 -3.54
C THR A 72 -3.52 3.00 -2.67
N GLY A 73 -2.22 2.94 -2.43
CA GLY A 73 -1.44 4.01 -1.84
C GLY A 73 -0.04 3.96 -2.43
N TRP A 74 0.83 4.81 -1.93
CA TRP A 74 2.25 4.76 -2.28
C TRP A 74 3.12 4.99 -1.05
N VAL A 75 4.30 4.39 -1.06
CA VAL A 75 5.32 4.64 -0.04
C VAL A 75 5.87 6.04 -0.22
N ARG A 76 5.61 6.93 0.75
CA ARG A 76 6.10 8.31 0.76
C ARG A 76 7.52 8.41 1.31
N TRP A 77 7.80 7.68 2.39
CA TRP A 77 9.11 7.69 3.05
C TRP A 77 9.43 6.33 3.66
N ALA A 78 10.71 5.98 3.67
CA ALA A 78 11.29 4.95 4.55
C ALA A 78 12.30 5.66 5.46
N ARG A 79 11.95 5.86 6.74
CA ARG A 79 12.77 6.68 7.66
C ARG A 79 13.58 5.86 8.65
N ASP A 80 13.12 4.66 8.98
CA ASP A 80 13.72 3.87 10.05
C ASP A 80 14.10 2.50 9.48
N LYS A 81 15.41 2.23 9.38
CA LYS A 81 15.96 0.91 9.13
C LYS A 81 16.66 0.46 10.41
N PHE A 82 16.28 -0.71 10.89
CA PHE A 82 16.87 -1.37 12.05
C PHE A 82 17.64 -2.60 11.58
N THR A 83 18.80 -2.79 12.19
CA THR A 83 19.73 -3.90 11.97
C THR A 83 19.92 -4.66 13.27
N GLU A 84 20.64 -5.78 13.23
CA GLU A 84 20.96 -6.54 14.44
C GLU A 84 21.70 -5.72 15.50
N ASN A 85 22.46 -4.71 15.08
CA ASN A 85 23.24 -3.83 15.97
C ASN A 85 22.37 -2.84 16.76
N ASP A 86 21.14 -2.57 16.30
CA ASP A 86 20.24 -1.63 16.97
C ASP A 86 19.57 -2.21 18.22
N ASN A 87 19.74 -3.51 18.47
CA ASN A 87 19.11 -4.26 19.56
C ASN A 87 17.58 -4.03 19.65
N LYS A 88 16.94 -3.85 18.49
CA LYS A 88 15.50 -3.62 18.35
C LYS A 88 14.86 -4.71 17.52
N THR A 89 13.87 -5.39 18.08
CA THR A 89 13.07 -6.37 17.35
C THR A 89 11.90 -5.71 16.64
N CYS A 90 11.43 -6.36 15.57
CA CYS A 90 10.26 -5.90 14.83
C CYS A 90 9.02 -5.87 15.76
N PRO A 91 8.30 -4.74 15.83
CA PRO A 91 7.15 -4.58 16.73
C PRO A 91 5.85 -5.16 16.15
N CYS A 92 5.89 -5.89 15.02
CA CYS A 92 4.68 -6.52 14.49
C CYS A 92 4.21 -7.66 15.42
N TYR A 93 2.91 -7.96 15.39
CA TYR A 93 2.31 -9.01 16.20
C TYR A 93 3.05 -10.34 16.06
N ASP A 94 3.31 -10.78 14.82
CA ASP A 94 3.98 -12.05 14.53
C ASP A 94 5.38 -12.13 15.16
N CYS A 95 6.15 -11.04 15.14
CA CYS A 95 7.47 -11.00 15.78
C CYS A 95 7.36 -10.91 17.31
N SER A 96 6.32 -10.27 17.85
CA SER A 96 6.13 -10.15 19.29
C SER A 96 5.82 -11.48 19.99
N VAL A 97 5.23 -12.44 19.26
CA VAL A 97 4.90 -13.79 19.78
C VAL A 97 5.86 -14.88 19.30
N SER A 98 6.81 -14.55 18.42
CA SER A 98 7.78 -15.50 17.88
C SER A 98 8.95 -15.72 18.84
N LEU A 99 9.42 -16.97 18.94
CA LEU A 99 10.70 -17.30 19.59
C LEU A 99 11.91 -16.75 18.83
N PHE A 100 11.72 -16.42 17.55
CA PHE A 100 12.75 -15.88 16.65
C PHE A 100 12.25 -14.56 16.03
N PRO A 101 12.20 -13.46 16.82
CA PRO A 101 11.78 -12.17 16.31
C PRO A 101 12.79 -11.64 15.28
N LYS A 102 12.28 -10.99 14.21
CA LYS A 102 13.15 -10.35 13.22
C LYS A 102 13.88 -9.17 13.86
N LYS A 103 15.21 -9.17 13.76
CA LYS A 103 16.07 -8.06 14.21
C LYS A 103 16.32 -7.04 13.10
N GLU A 104 16.26 -7.47 11.85
CA GLU A 104 16.28 -6.57 10.70
C GLU A 104 14.86 -6.24 10.25
N TRP A 105 14.50 -4.96 10.29
CA TRP A 105 13.19 -4.47 9.87
C TRP A 105 13.23 -2.97 9.61
N GLY A 106 12.17 -2.43 9.02
CA GLY A 106 12.08 -0.98 8.83
C GLY A 106 10.65 -0.47 8.82
N ARG A 107 10.52 0.86 8.89
CA ARG A 107 9.24 1.56 8.83
C ARG A 107 9.11 2.33 7.54
N VAL A 108 7.97 2.11 6.89
CA VAL A 108 7.55 2.86 5.71
C VAL A 108 6.27 3.62 6.03
N TYR A 109 6.16 4.82 5.46
CA TYR A 109 4.98 5.66 5.56
C TYR A 109 4.22 5.57 4.25
N VAL A 110 3.02 4.99 4.30
CA VAL A 110 2.15 4.86 3.13
C VAL A 110 1.15 6.01 3.13
N ARG A 111 1.05 6.73 2.01
CA ARG A 111 -0.02 7.68 1.76
C ARG A 111 -1.10 7.01 0.94
N THR A 112 -2.36 7.17 1.35
CA THR A 112 -3.53 6.71 0.61
C THR A 112 -4.65 7.76 0.69
N ALA A 113 -5.73 7.55 -0.04
CA ALA A 113 -6.88 8.43 0.03
C ALA A 113 -7.71 8.18 1.29
N GLN A 114 -8.22 9.25 1.90
CA GLN A 114 -9.02 9.18 3.13
C GLN A 114 -10.32 8.37 2.95
N HIS A 115 -10.86 8.27 1.73
CA HIS A 115 -12.03 7.42 1.50
C HIS A 115 -11.70 5.93 1.58
N ILE A 116 -10.43 5.52 1.39
CA ILE A 116 -9.95 4.14 1.58
C ILE A 116 -9.80 3.86 3.07
N VAL A 117 -8.98 4.67 3.76
CA VAL A 117 -8.76 4.60 5.22
C VAL A 117 -9.21 5.92 5.83
N PHE A 118 -10.34 5.91 6.53
CA PHE A 118 -10.94 7.14 7.05
C PHE A 118 -10.25 7.66 8.31
N ASP A 119 -9.95 6.76 9.26
CA ASP A 119 -9.41 7.11 10.56
C ASP A 119 -8.46 6.03 11.12
N SER A 120 -8.00 6.25 12.36
CA SER A 120 -7.11 5.33 13.09
C SER A 120 -7.74 4.00 13.48
N SER A 121 -9.07 3.88 13.51
CA SER A 121 -9.74 2.59 13.74
C SER A 121 -9.64 1.70 12.50
N GLU A 122 -9.84 2.28 11.31
CA GLU A 122 -9.68 1.56 10.04
C GLU A 122 -8.21 1.25 9.77
N ALA A 123 -7.31 2.19 10.05
CA ALA A 123 -5.88 2.02 9.85
C ALA A 123 -5.34 0.81 10.64
N ARG A 124 -5.78 0.60 11.88
CA ARG A 124 -5.41 -0.56 12.72
C ARG A 124 -5.88 -1.91 12.14
N CYS A 125 -6.92 -1.90 11.31
CA CYS A 125 -7.44 -3.08 10.62
C CYS A 125 -7.05 -3.11 9.14
N THR A 126 -5.96 -2.43 8.78
CA THR A 126 -5.47 -2.32 7.41
C THR A 126 -4.13 -3.01 7.24
N GLN A 127 -3.97 -3.66 6.09
CA GLN A 127 -2.72 -4.26 5.64
C GLN A 127 -2.29 -3.62 4.32
N CYS A 128 -1.00 -3.33 4.19
CA CYS A 128 -0.39 -2.89 2.94
C CYS A 128 0.35 -4.07 2.30
N THR A 129 0.12 -4.31 1.01
CA THR A 129 0.85 -5.28 0.21
C THR A 129 1.74 -4.56 -0.79
N LEU A 130 3.05 -4.80 -0.74
CA LEU A 130 4.00 -4.33 -1.77
C LEU A 130 4.26 -5.42 -2.80
N PHE A 131 4.67 -5.02 -4.00
CA PHE A 131 5.03 -5.89 -5.14
C PHE A 131 3.94 -6.91 -5.48
N TYR A 132 2.67 -6.52 -5.30
CA TYR A 132 1.51 -7.39 -5.49
C TYR A 132 1.22 -7.70 -6.98
N ASP A 133 1.89 -6.98 -7.88
CA ASP A 133 1.92 -7.19 -9.32
C ASP A 133 2.87 -8.33 -9.75
N ARG A 134 3.76 -8.79 -8.86
CA ARG A 134 4.75 -9.84 -9.15
C ARG A 134 4.44 -11.14 -8.39
N PRO A 135 4.26 -12.27 -9.07
CA PRO A 135 4.12 -13.56 -8.42
C PRO A 135 5.30 -13.86 -7.48
N GLY A 136 5.02 -14.25 -6.23
CA GLY A 136 6.05 -14.68 -5.27
C GLY A 136 6.80 -13.57 -4.53
N CYS A 137 6.63 -12.29 -4.87
CA CYS A 137 7.35 -11.16 -4.24
C CYS A 137 6.52 -10.38 -3.20
N ILE A 138 5.48 -10.98 -2.64
CA ILE A 138 4.52 -10.28 -1.79
C ILE A 138 5.12 -9.94 -0.43
N VAL A 139 5.17 -8.64 -0.10
CA VAL A 139 5.48 -8.16 1.26
C VAL A 139 4.21 -7.62 1.89
N VAL A 140 3.79 -8.20 3.01
CA VAL A 140 2.62 -7.74 3.79
C VAL A 140 3.11 -6.98 5.01
N CYS A 141 2.74 -5.70 5.09
CA CYS A 141 3.08 -4.81 6.19
C CYS A 141 1.81 -4.51 7.01
N PRO A 142 1.76 -4.89 8.30
CA PRO A 142 0.73 -4.40 9.20
C PRO A 142 0.93 -2.91 9.49
N ILE A 143 -0.15 -2.12 9.50
CA ILE A 143 -0.08 -0.70 9.88
C ILE A 143 0.01 -0.60 11.41
N LEU A 144 1.08 0.05 11.89
CA LEU A 144 1.36 0.18 13.33
C LEU A 144 0.98 1.54 13.91
N GLN A 145 0.75 2.56 13.07
CA GLN A 145 0.38 3.92 13.51
C GLN A 145 -0.66 4.55 12.56
N GLY A 146 -1.60 5.29 13.15
CA GLY A 146 -2.82 5.78 12.50
C GLY A 146 -2.67 7.06 11.67
N VAL A 147 -3.79 7.49 11.09
CA VAL A 147 -3.91 8.63 10.16
C VAL A 147 -3.64 9.94 10.92
N ALA A 148 -2.78 10.79 10.37
CA ALA A 148 -2.53 12.16 10.85
C ALA A 148 -3.44 13.16 10.14
#